data_AF-A0A1D2YT33-F1
#
_entry.id   AF-A0A1D2YT33-F1
#
_cell.length_a   1.000
_cell.length_b   1.000
_cell.length_c   1.000
_cell.angle_alpha   90.00
_cell.angle_beta   90.00
_cell.angle_gamma   90.00
#
_symmetry.space_group_name_H-M   'P 1'
#
loop_
_entity.id
_entity.type
_entity.pdbx_description
1 polymer ?
#
loop_
_entity_poly.entity_id
_entity_poly.type
_entity_poly.pdbx_seq_one_letter_code
_entity_poly.pdbx_strand_id
1 'polypeptide(L)'
;MDIIIYIKDSTKGMHEVSTASIDLIITSPPYWNLKNYENHPQQLGFGLTYRHFFEILKQNLIESMRVLKEDGIAVFIVGDIMESTRKR
;
A
#
# COMPACT_ATOMS: atom_id res chain seq x y z
N MET A 1 2.39 -25.74 4.84
CA MET A 1 2.13 -24.48 4.13
C MET A 1 2.69 -23.40 5.02
N ASP A 2 3.81 -22.81 4.63
CA ASP A 2 4.55 -21.91 5.50
C ASP A 2 4.00 -20.49 5.32
N ILE A 3 3.67 -19.84 6.43
CA ILE A 3 3.20 -18.46 6.45
C ILE A 3 4.35 -17.60 6.99
N ILE A 4 4.73 -16.60 6.22
CA ILE A 4 5.76 -15.62 6.61
C ILE A 4 5.07 -14.27 6.78
N ILE A 5 5.31 -13.61 7.91
CA ILE A 5 4.75 -12.29 8.22
C ILE A 5 5.90 -11.30 8.43
N TYR A 6 5.87 -10.20 7.69
CA TYR A 6 6.82 -9.10 7.84
C TYR A 6 6.11 -7.88 8.46
N ILE A 7 6.62 -7.40 9.60
CA ILE A 7 6.15 -6.15 10.23
C ILE A 7 7.06 -5.02 9.74
N LYS A 8 6.78 -4.50 8.54
CA LYS A 8 7.62 -3.52 7.85
C LYS A 8 6.81 -2.54 7.02
N ASP A 9 7.47 -1.44 6.66
CA ASP A 9 6.97 -0.46 5.72
C ASP A 9 7.17 -0.96 4.28
N SER A 10 6.07 -1.42 3.66
CA SER A 10 6.05 -1.91 2.28
C SER A 10 6.36 -0.85 1.20
N THR A 11 6.54 0.41 1.59
CA THR A 11 6.92 1.51 0.68
C THR A 11 8.43 1.73 0.62
N LYS A 12 9.19 1.09 1.52
CA LYS A 12 10.65 1.31 1.71
C LYS A 12 11.50 0.10 1.33
N GLY A 13 11.07 -0.65 0.32
CA GLY A 13 11.79 -1.81 -0.20
C GLY A 13 11.58 -3.06 0.66
N MET A 14 10.92 -4.06 0.08
CA MET A 14 10.69 -5.39 0.65
C MET A 14 11.82 -6.32 0.21
N HIS A 15 13.05 -6.05 0.66
CA HIS A 15 14.26 -6.75 0.21
C HIS A 15 14.27 -8.25 0.50
N GLU A 16 13.47 -8.70 1.46
CA GLU A 16 13.27 -10.12 1.78
C GLU A 16 12.51 -10.86 0.68
N VAL A 17 11.77 -10.13 -0.16
CA VAL A 17 11.02 -10.67 -1.28
C VAL A 17 11.80 -10.42 -2.57
N SER A 18 12.27 -11.50 -3.18
CA SER A 18 13.02 -11.47 -4.42
C SER A 18 12.20 -10.86 -5.57
N THR A 19 12.89 -10.21 -6.50
CA THR A 19 12.30 -9.75 -7.76
C THR A 19 11.67 -10.91 -8.52
N ALA A 20 10.52 -10.70 -9.16
CA ALA A 20 9.82 -11.70 -9.97
C ALA A 20 9.64 -13.07 -9.27
N SER A 21 9.20 -13.05 -8.00
CA SER A 21 9.02 -14.26 -7.18
C SER A 21 7.58 -14.52 -6.76
N ILE A 22 6.68 -13.55 -6.90
CA ILE A 22 5.29 -13.62 -6.45
C ILE A 22 4.35 -13.86 -7.64
N ASP A 23 3.48 -14.88 -7.53
CA ASP A 23 2.47 -15.21 -8.55
C ASP A 23 1.22 -14.33 -8.46
N LEU A 24 0.81 -13.96 -7.25
CA LEU A 24 -0.42 -13.23 -6.98
C LEU A 24 -0.22 -12.17 -5.89
N ILE A 25 -0.58 -10.93 -6.20
CA ILE A 25 -0.66 -9.84 -5.24
C ILE A 25 -2.11 -9.41 -5.09
N ILE A 26 -2.59 -9.35 -3.85
CA ILE A 26 -3.90 -8.77 -3.50
C ILE A 26 -3.65 -7.72 -2.43
N THR A 27 -4.03 -6.48 -2.71
CA THR A 27 -3.89 -5.39 -1.74
C THR A 27 -5.00 -4.35 -1.85
N SER A 28 -5.29 -3.70 -0.73
CA SER A 28 -6.11 -2.49 -0.65
C SER A 28 -5.23 -1.42 -0.01
N PRO A 29 -4.55 -0.59 -0.82
CA PRO A 29 -3.65 0.42 -0.28
C PRO A 29 -4.41 1.44 0.58
N PRO A 30 -3.72 2.18 1.46
CA PRO A 30 -4.35 3.21 2.27
C PRO A 30 -5.16 4.19 1.41
N TYR A 31 -6.30 4.64 1.92
CA TYR A 31 -7.11 5.69 1.29
C TYR A 31 -6.68 7.05 1.79
N TRP A 32 -6.63 8.03 0.87
CA TRP A 32 -6.31 9.40 1.23
C TRP A 32 -7.37 9.98 2.17
N ASN A 33 -6.91 10.52 3.30
CA ASN A 33 -7.72 11.27 4.26
C ASN A 33 -8.99 10.57 4.80
N LEU A 34 -9.11 9.24 4.67
CA LEU A 34 -10.31 8.51 5.10
C LEU A 34 -10.27 8.14 6.58
N LYS A 35 -9.20 7.48 7.02
CA LYS A 35 -9.10 6.89 8.37
C LYS A 35 -7.94 7.49 9.14
N ASN A 36 -8.25 8.13 10.28
CA ASN A 36 -7.23 8.56 11.24
C ASN A 36 -6.89 7.39 12.18
N TYR A 37 -5.65 6.90 12.10
CA TYR A 37 -5.11 5.87 12.98
C TYR A 37 -4.52 6.50 14.24
N GLU A 38 -5.36 7.19 15.03
CA GLU A 38 -5.00 7.76 16.34
C GLU A 38 -3.72 8.63 16.34
N ASN A 39 -3.51 9.39 15.26
CA ASN A 39 -2.29 10.19 15.05
C ASN A 39 -0.98 9.38 15.05
N HIS A 40 -1.03 8.09 14.67
CA HIS A 40 0.18 7.29 14.50
C HIS A 40 1.16 8.01 13.57
N PRO A 41 2.43 8.21 13.97
CA PRO A 41 3.37 9.10 13.28
C PRO A 41 3.74 8.62 11.87
N GLN A 42 3.52 7.34 11.57
CA GLN A 42 3.81 6.73 10.27
C GLN A 42 2.55 6.40 9.46
N GLN A 43 1.39 6.96 9.79
CA GLN A 43 0.19 6.73 8.97
C GLN A 43 0.33 7.37 7.58
N LEU A 44 -0.10 6.64 6.55
CA LEU A 44 0.19 6.98 5.15
C LEU A 44 -0.95 7.68 4.41
N GLY A 45 -2.11 7.91 5.06
CA GLY A 45 -3.31 8.45 4.41
C GLY A 45 -3.84 9.74 5.04
N PHE A 46 -4.02 9.77 6.36
CA PHE A 46 -4.63 10.90 7.06
C PHE A 46 -3.59 11.99 7.39
N GLY A 47 -3.96 13.26 7.18
CA GLY A 47 -3.10 14.41 7.47
C GLY A 47 -2.00 14.69 6.44
N LEU A 48 -1.89 13.90 5.37
CA LEU A 48 -0.96 14.15 4.28
C LEU A 48 -1.61 14.99 3.17
N THR A 49 -0.79 15.80 2.49
CA THR A 49 -1.19 16.39 1.22
C THR A 49 -1.45 15.27 0.21
N TYR A 50 -2.41 15.48 -0.70
CA TYR A 50 -2.71 14.49 -1.73
C TYR A 50 -1.47 14.10 -2.54
N ARG A 51 -0.58 15.07 -2.82
CA ARG A 51 0.68 14.82 -3.52
C ARG A 51 1.59 13.85 -2.76
N HIS A 52 1.76 14.03 -1.45
CA HIS A 52 2.58 13.11 -0.65
C HIS A 52 1.95 11.71 -0.58
N PHE A 53 0.63 11.64 -0.38
CA PHE A 53 -0.11 10.38 -0.44
C PHE A 53 0.11 9.65 -1.77
N PHE A 54 -0.01 10.38 -2.88
CA PHE A 54 0.15 9.81 -4.22
C PHE A 54 1.55 9.26 -4.48
N GLU A 55 2.60 9.96 -4.01
CA GLU A 55 3.98 9.44 -4.13
C GLU A 55 4.18 8.16 -3.30
N ILE A 56 3.61 8.08 -2.09
CA ILE A 56 3.67 6.86 -1.28
C ILE A 56 2.97 5.69 -1.98
N LEU A 57 1.78 5.93 -2.53
CA LEU A 57 1.04 4.92 -3.30
C LEU A 57 1.85 4.44 -4.49
N LYS A 58 2.45 5.37 -5.25
CA LYS A 58 3.32 5.06 -6.39
C LYS A 58 4.51 4.19 -5.98
N GLN A 59 5.18 4.47 -4.87
CA GLN A 59 6.29 3.63 -4.39
C GLN A 59 5.82 2.20 -4.07
N ASN A 60 4.66 2.06 -3.41
CA ASN A 60 4.10 0.74 -3.12
C ASN A 60 3.73 -0.05 -4.39
N LEU A 61 3.18 0.62 -5.41
CA LEU A 61 2.88 0.00 -6.70
C LEU A 61 4.16 -0.45 -7.43
N ILE A 62 5.19 0.40 -7.48
CA ILE A 62 6.48 0.06 -8.10
C ILE A 62 7.09 -1.16 -7.41
N GLU A 63 7.08 -1.19 -6.08
CA GLU A 63 7.63 -2.32 -5.34
C GLU A 63 6.82 -3.60 -5.53
N SER A 64 5.49 -3.49 -5.61
CA SER A 64 4.61 -4.61 -5.95
C SER A 64 4.94 -5.20 -7.33
N MET A 65 5.19 -4.33 -8.32
CA MET A 65 5.59 -4.79 -9.66
C MET A 65 6.99 -5.40 -9.69
N ARG A 66 7.93 -4.91 -8.86
CA ARG A 66 9.26 -5.51 -8.75
C ARG A 66 9.19 -6.98 -8.34
N VAL A 67 8.35 -7.31 -7.36
CA VAL A 67 8.27 -8.68 -6.82
C VAL A 67 7.36 -9.59 -7.62
N LEU A 68 6.42 -9.05 -8.40
CA LEU A 68 5.52 -9.81 -9.24
C LEU A 68 6.26 -10.47 -10.42
N LYS A 69 5.93 -11.72 -10.74
CA LYS A 69 6.39 -12.40 -11.95
C LYS A 69 5.84 -11.73 -13.21
N GLU A 70 6.50 -11.94 -14.35
CA GLU A 70 6.05 -11.40 -15.64
C GLU A 70 4.65 -11.91 -16.04
N ASP A 71 4.31 -13.14 -15.66
CA ASP A 71 3.00 -13.79 -15.87
C ASP A 71 2.10 -13.75 -14.61
N GLY A 72 2.51 -13.01 -13.58
CA GLY A 72 1.78 -12.87 -12.33
C GLY A 72 0.54 -11.97 -12.45
N ILE A 73 -0.35 -12.07 -11.46
CA ILE A 73 -1.56 -11.25 -11.37
C ILE A 73 -1.45 -10.31 -10.17
N ALA A 74 -1.75 -9.02 -10.39
CA ALA A 74 -1.89 -8.05 -9.31
C ALA A 74 -3.31 -7.47 -9.27
N VAL A 75 -3.91 -7.49 -8.09
CA VAL A 75 -5.24 -6.95 -7.81
C VAL A 75 -5.12 -5.83 -6.79
N PHE A 76 -5.36 -4.60 -7.24
CA PHE A 76 -5.38 -3.40 -6.39
C PHE A 76 -6.83 -2.97 -6.16
N ILE A 77 -7.28 -3.05 -4.92
CA ILE A 77 -8.64 -2.67 -4.51
C ILE A 77 -8.62 -1.20 -4.11
N VAL A 78 -9.05 -0.33 -5.02
CA VAL A 78 -9.11 1.13 -4.87
C VAL A 78 -10.55 1.61 -5.04
N GLY A 79 -10.88 2.71 -4.38
CA GLY A 79 -12.14 3.42 -4.48
C GLY A 79 -11.85 4.90 -4.69
N ASP A 80 -12.67 5.58 -5.50
CA ASP A 80 -12.39 6.91 -6.04
C ASP A 80 -12.08 7.95 -4.95
N ILE A 81 -13.09 8.30 -4.16
CA ILE A 81 -12.97 9.26 -3.06
C ILE A 81 -13.91 8.77 -1.97
N MET A 82 -13.35 8.31 -0.86
CA MET A 82 -14.10 8.14 0.36
C MET A 82 -13.81 9.34 1.25
N GLU A 83 -14.60 10.40 1.10
CA GLU A 83 -14.65 11.42 2.15
C GLU A 83 -15.41 10.86 3.34
N SER A 84 -14.81 10.97 4.52
CA SER A 84 -15.53 10.71 5.76
C SER A 84 -16.71 11.67 5.85
N THR A 85 -17.93 11.18 5.62
CA THR A 85 -19.19 11.94 5.83
C THR A 85 -19.41 12.31 7.29
N ARG A 86 -18.59 11.82 8.23
CA ARG A 86 -18.53 12.35 9.59
C ARG A 86 -17.89 13.73 9.57
N LYS A 87 -18.74 14.76 9.45
CA LYS A 87 -18.46 16.08 10.00
C LYS A 87 -18.15 15.89 11.49
N ARG A 88 -16.90 16.15 11.88
CA ARG A 88 -16.59 16.46 13.28
C ARG A 88 -17.06 17.87 13.58
#